data_AF-A0A5J4FW69-F1
#
_entry.id   AF-A0A5J4FW69-F1
#
_cell.length_a   1.000
_cell.length_b   1.000
_cell.length_c   1.000
_cell.angle_alpha   90.00
_cell.angle_beta   90.00
_cell.angle_gamma   90.00
#
_symmetry.space_group_name_H-M   'P 1'
#
loop_
_entity.id
_entity.type
_entity.pdbx_description
1 polymer ?
#
loop_
_entity_poly.entity_id
_entity_poly.type
_entity_poly.pdbx_seq_one_letter_code
_entity_poly.pdbx_strand_id
1 'polypeptide(L)'
;MMIEKKLAINILKKVSLIEERPQMMFAGKPKFLQLIDFFYGYIEGISEVSEKRIHNELSIWYNSRVSIQSSLLWSEHIKLNMKNETDDKSSSYLINLFKEYFEQFLTASS
;
A
#
# COMPACT_ATOMS: atom_id res chain seq x y z
N MET A 1 -0.36 -3.71 -18.50
CA MET A 1 0.94 -4.42 -18.59
C MET A 1 1.31 -4.78 -17.16
N MET A 2 1.22 -6.06 -16.78
CA MET A 2 1.19 -6.49 -15.37
C MET A 2 2.50 -6.19 -14.61
N ILE A 3 2.39 -6.00 -13.29
CA ILE A 3 3.49 -5.97 -12.32
C ILE A 3 4.29 -7.29 -12.43
N GLU A 4 5.62 -7.26 -12.33
CA GLU A 4 6.37 -8.52 -12.35
C GLU A 4 6.19 -9.29 -11.03
N LYS A 5 6.03 -10.62 -11.08
CA LYS A 5 5.91 -11.45 -9.86
C LYS A 5 7.04 -11.17 -8.85
N LYS A 6 8.27 -11.05 -9.35
CA LYS A 6 9.45 -10.75 -8.52
C LYS A 6 9.31 -9.41 -7.79
N LEU A 7 8.76 -8.40 -8.46
CA LEU A 7 8.51 -7.09 -7.88
C LEU A 7 7.45 -7.16 -6.78
N ALA A 8 6.32 -7.82 -7.04
CA ALA A 8 5.26 -8.02 -6.04
C ALA A 8 5.78 -8.76 -4.78
N ILE A 9 6.59 -9.81 -4.95
CA ILE A 9 7.25 -10.52 -3.83
C ILE A 9 8.14 -9.58 -3.02
N ASN A 10 8.93 -8.74 -3.67
CA ASN A 10 9.82 -7.79 -2.98
C ASN A 10 9.03 -6.72 -2.21
N ILE A 11 7.92 -6.24 -2.77
CA ILE A 11 7.03 -5.30 -2.07
C ILE A 11 6.41 -5.97 -0.84
N LEU A 12 5.88 -7.19 -0.96
CA LEU A 12 5.35 -7.93 0.19
C LEU A 12 6.39 -8.14 1.29
N LYS A 13 7.62 -8.53 0.94
CA LYS A 13 8.72 -8.63 1.91
C LYS A 13 8.97 -7.31 2.63
N LYS A 14 8.92 -6.19 1.91
CA LYS A 14 9.08 -4.84 2.50
C LYS A 14 7.93 -4.50 3.44
N VAL A 15 6.68 -4.80 3.06
CA VAL A 15 5.48 -4.60 3.89
C VAL A 15 5.57 -5.42 5.18
N SER A 16 5.91 -6.70 5.10
CA SER A 16 6.08 -7.56 6.28
C SER A 16 7.19 -7.08 7.20
N LEU A 17 8.32 -6.60 6.66
CA LEU A 17 9.40 -6.03 7.47
C LEU A 17 8.95 -4.79 8.25
N ILE A 18 8.07 -3.95 7.68
CA ILE A 18 7.54 -2.77 8.36
C ILE A 18 6.64 -3.17 9.53
N GLU A 19 5.83 -4.22 9.34
CA GLU A 19 4.95 -4.75 10.39
C GLU A 19 5.74 -5.39 11.53
N GLU A 20 6.71 -6.26 11.21
CA GLU A 20 7.47 -7.03 12.20
C GLU A 20 8.56 -6.19 12.90
N ARG A 21 9.20 -5.28 12.16
CA ARG A 21 10.42 -4.56 12.59
C ARG A 21 10.42 -3.09 12.14
N PRO A 22 9.43 -2.29 12.54
CA PRO A 22 9.33 -0.89 12.11
C PRO A 22 10.59 -0.06 12.43
N GLN A 23 11.28 -0.35 13.55
CA GLN A 23 12.50 0.37 13.94
C GLN A 23 13.68 0.22 12.95
N MET A 24 13.66 -0.76 12.05
CA MET A 24 14.69 -0.85 10.99
C MET A 24 14.52 0.21 9.90
N MET A 25 13.35 0.84 9.85
CA MET A 25 12.91 1.73 8.76
C MET A 25 12.59 3.13 9.29
N PHE A 26 12.16 3.21 10.55
CA PHE A 26 11.69 4.42 11.20
C PHE A 26 12.37 4.59 12.56
N ALA A 27 12.51 5.83 13.02
CA ALA A 27 13.00 6.15 14.38
C ALA A 27 11.89 5.89 15.44
N GLY A 28 11.45 4.63 15.55
CA GLY A 28 10.36 4.19 16.43
C GLY A 28 9.16 3.63 15.67
N LYS A 29 8.00 3.53 16.36
CA LYS A 29 6.74 3.10 15.74
C LYS A 29 6.21 4.25 14.86
N PRO A 30 6.07 4.07 13.53
CA PRO A 30 5.55 5.13 12.67
C PRO A 30 4.08 5.38 12.98
N LYS A 31 3.68 6.66 12.96
CA LYS A 31 2.26 7.03 12.98
C LYS A 31 1.61 6.70 11.64
N PHE A 32 0.29 6.62 11.60
CA PHE A 32 -0.45 6.26 10.38
C PHE A 32 -0.10 7.17 9.19
N LEU A 33 -0.03 8.49 9.38
CA LEU A 33 0.33 9.41 8.30
C LEU A 33 1.78 9.25 7.83
N GLN A 34 2.71 8.93 8.73
CA GLN A 34 4.09 8.64 8.31
C GLN A 34 4.16 7.36 7.48
N LEU A 35 3.36 6.36 7.85
CA LEU A 35 3.30 5.10 7.14
C LEU A 35 2.65 5.26 5.76
N ILE A 36 1.60 6.07 5.64
CA ILE A 36 0.95 6.31 4.36
C ILE A 36 1.85 7.09 3.40
N ASP A 37 2.55 8.11 3.89
CA ASP A 37 3.49 8.88 3.07
C ASP A 37 4.69 8.00 2.64
N PHE A 38 5.16 7.13 3.54
CA PHE A 38 6.18 6.14 3.21
C PHE A 38 5.71 5.21 2.08
N PHE A 39 4.54 4.58 2.20
CA PHE A 39 4.05 3.66 1.18
C PHE A 39 3.77 4.37 -0.14
N TYR A 40 3.26 5.61 -0.08
CA TYR A 40 3.08 6.43 -1.27
C TYR A 40 4.40 6.64 -2.00
N GLY A 41 5.42 7.18 -1.32
CA GLY A 41 6.72 7.42 -1.94
C GLY A 41 7.42 6.14 -2.39
N TYR A 42 7.28 5.05 -1.64
CA TYR A 42 7.85 3.75 -2.01
C TYR A 42 7.23 3.19 -3.30
N ILE A 43 5.90 3.27 -3.43
CA ILE A 43 5.23 2.83 -4.66
C ILE A 43 5.55 3.77 -5.82
N GLU A 44 5.64 5.08 -5.59
CA GLU A 44 5.96 6.05 -6.65
C GLU A 44 7.35 5.76 -7.23
N GLY A 45 8.36 5.60 -6.38
CA GLY A 45 9.72 5.28 -6.84
C GLY A 45 9.80 3.94 -7.58
N ILE A 46 9.02 2.94 -7.17
CA ILE A 46 8.92 1.68 -7.92
C ILE A 46 8.24 1.92 -9.28
N SER A 47 7.15 2.68 -9.28
CA SER A 47 6.38 3.02 -10.47
C SER A 47 7.26 3.70 -11.53
N GLU A 48 8.09 4.65 -11.12
CA GLU A 48 9.05 5.35 -11.98
C GLU A 48 10.09 4.38 -12.54
N VAL A 49 10.78 3.61 -11.69
CA VAL A 49 11.88 2.73 -12.13
C VAL A 49 11.40 1.56 -13.00
N SER A 50 10.18 1.08 -12.76
CA SER A 50 9.62 -0.05 -13.51
C SER A 50 8.78 0.35 -14.72
N GLU A 51 8.58 1.66 -14.94
CA GLU A 51 7.65 2.22 -15.93
C GLU A 51 6.22 1.64 -15.79
N LYS A 52 5.80 1.35 -14.55
CA LYS A 52 4.48 0.79 -14.22
C LYS A 52 3.60 1.82 -13.55
N ARG A 53 2.29 1.72 -13.76
CA ARG A 53 1.29 2.62 -13.15
C ARG A 53 0.68 2.02 -11.86
N ILE A 54 1.53 1.62 -10.92
CA ILE A 54 1.12 0.88 -9.71
C ILE A 54 0.15 1.72 -8.87
N HIS A 55 0.37 3.03 -8.72
CA HIS A 55 -0.58 3.92 -8.03
C HIS A 55 -2.00 3.87 -8.64
N ASN A 56 -2.10 3.84 -9.97
CA ASN A 56 -3.39 3.79 -10.65
C ASN A 56 -4.04 2.42 -10.48
N GLU A 57 -3.27 1.34 -10.65
CA GLU A 57 -3.78 -0.03 -10.48
C GLU A 57 -4.26 -0.28 -9.04
N LEU A 58 -3.50 0.17 -8.05
CA LEU A 58 -3.88 0.10 -6.63
C LEU A 58 -5.12 0.95 -6.34
N SER A 59 -5.22 2.16 -6.91
CA SER A 59 -6.40 3.02 -6.73
C SER A 59 -7.66 2.42 -7.35
N ILE A 60 -7.56 1.84 -8.56
CA ILE A 60 -8.68 1.16 -9.23
C ILE A 60 -9.14 -0.04 -8.40
N TRP A 61 -8.19 -0.88 -7.99
CA TRP A 61 -8.49 -2.03 -7.14
C TRP A 61 -9.13 -1.60 -5.82
N TYR A 62 -8.57 -0.59 -5.16
CA TYR A 62 -9.11 -0.08 -3.90
C TYR A 62 -10.55 0.42 -4.05
N ASN A 63 -10.78 1.28 -5.04
CA ASN A 63 -12.10 1.88 -5.31
C ASN A 63 -13.15 0.80 -5.65
N SER A 64 -12.76 -0.25 -6.38
CA SER A 64 -13.66 -1.40 -6.63
C SER A 64 -14.03 -2.16 -5.35
N ARG A 65 -13.12 -2.24 -4.38
CA ARG A 65 -13.34 -2.96 -3.13
C ARG A 65 -14.25 -2.21 -2.16
N VAL A 66 -14.11 -0.89 -2.10
CA VAL A 66 -14.97 -0.05 -1.25
C VAL A 66 -16.25 0.38 -1.94
N SER A 67 -16.49 -0.05 -3.19
CA SER A 67 -17.67 0.27 -4.01
C SER A 67 -17.91 1.77 -4.17
N ILE A 68 -16.85 2.56 -4.34
CA ILE A 68 -16.92 4.01 -4.49
C ILE A 68 -16.42 4.42 -5.87
N GLN A 69 -17.17 5.30 -6.53
CA GLN A 69 -16.69 6.04 -7.68
C GLN A 69 -15.96 7.28 -7.20
N SER A 70 -14.62 7.22 -7.17
CA SER A 70 -13.77 8.33 -6.77
C SER A 70 -12.60 8.50 -7.73
N SER A 71 -12.24 9.74 -7.99
CA SER A 71 -10.99 10.12 -8.68
C SER A 71 -9.81 10.27 -7.72
N LEU A 72 -10.05 10.14 -6.41
CA LEU A 72 -8.99 10.20 -5.41
C LEU A 72 -8.07 8.99 -5.54
N LEU A 73 -6.78 9.24 -5.30
CA LEU A 73 -5.81 8.17 -5.11
C LEU A 73 -6.15 7.39 -3.84
N TRP A 74 -5.76 6.11 -3.82
CA TRP A 74 -5.93 5.23 -2.67
C TRP A 74 -5.45 5.90 -1.36
N SER A 75 -4.34 6.64 -1.38
CA SER A 75 -3.75 7.27 -0.20
C SER A 75 -4.68 8.31 0.42
N GLU A 76 -5.22 9.21 -0.40
CA GLU A 76 -6.13 10.27 0.05
C GLU A 76 -7.46 9.68 0.53
N HIS A 77 -7.96 8.65 -0.16
CA HIS A 77 -9.18 7.99 0.24
C HIS A 77 -9.05 7.28 1.59
N ILE A 78 -7.91 6.61 1.83
CA ILE A 78 -7.66 5.95 3.11
C ILE A 78 -7.49 6.98 4.23
N LYS A 79 -6.79 8.10 4.01
CA LYS A 79 -6.69 9.20 4.99
C LYS A 79 -8.08 9.68 5.41
N LEU A 80 -8.97 9.91 4.45
CA LEU A 80 -10.33 10.38 4.74
C LEU A 80 -11.17 9.35 5.50
N ASN A 81 -11.09 8.08 5.11
CA ASN A 81 -11.85 6.99 5.75
C ASN A 81 -11.38 6.69 7.17
N MET A 82 -10.07 6.83 7.43
CA MET A 82 -9.45 6.47 8.71
C MET A 82 -9.23 7.68 9.63
N LYS A 83 -9.72 8.87 9.27
CA LYS A 83 -9.47 10.12 10.01
C LYS A 83 -9.91 10.12 11.48
N ASN A 84 -10.90 9.30 11.80
CA ASN A 84 -11.47 9.20 13.16
C ASN A 84 -11.03 7.92 13.89
N GLU A 85 -10.15 7.12 13.28
CA GLU A 85 -9.68 5.86 13.82
C GLU A 85 -8.35 6.05 14.57
N THR A 86 -7.99 5.10 15.42
CA THR A 86 -6.71 5.14 16.13
C THR A 86 -5.54 4.90 15.17
N ASP A 87 -4.37 5.48 15.46
CA ASP A 87 -3.15 5.27 14.67
C ASP A 87 -2.86 3.77 14.45
N ASP A 88 -3.07 2.95 15.48
CA ASP A 88 -2.84 1.51 15.43
C ASP A 88 -3.80 0.80 14.46
N LYS A 89 -5.10 1.13 14.53
CA LYS A 89 -6.10 0.55 13.63
C LYS A 89 -5.87 1.01 12.19
N SER A 90 -5.58 2.29 11.99
CA SER A 90 -5.29 2.88 10.68
C SER A 90 -4.03 2.30 10.05
N SER A 91 -2.97 2.13 10.83
CA SER A 91 -1.72 1.51 10.36
C SER A 91 -1.91 0.04 10.02
N SER A 92 -2.62 -0.71 10.86
CA SER A 92 -2.90 -2.13 10.61
C SER A 92 -3.75 -2.32 9.35
N TYR A 93 -4.76 -1.47 9.16
CA TYR A 93 -5.57 -1.47 7.93
C TYR A 93 -4.71 -1.24 6.69
N LEU A 94 -3.83 -0.24 6.72
CA LEU A 94 -2.95 0.09 5.59
C LEU A 94 -1.99 -1.05 5.25
N ILE A 95 -1.36 -1.67 6.25
CA ILE A 95 -0.46 -2.81 6.04
C ILE A 95 -1.21 -3.99 5.42
N ASN A 96 -2.37 -4.35 5.99
CA ASN A 96 -3.19 -5.45 5.48
C ASN A 96 -3.66 -5.19 4.05
N LEU A 97 -4.07 -3.96 3.75
CA LEU A 97 -4.48 -3.56 2.41
C LEU A 97 -3.39 -3.83 1.37
N PHE A 98 -2.15 -3.44 1.68
CA PHE A 98 -1.00 -3.66 0.80
C PHE A 98 -0.72 -5.14 0.62
N LYS A 99 -0.73 -5.92 1.71
CA LYS A 99 -0.56 -7.38 1.63
C LYS A 99 -1.60 -8.01 0.72
N GLU A 100 -2.88 -7.73 0.97
CA GLU A 100 -3.99 -8.29 0.20
C GLU A 100 -3.90 -7.94 -1.28
N TYR A 101 -3.57 -6.69 -1.63
CA TYR A 101 -3.43 -6.28 -3.03
C TYR A 101 -2.35 -7.10 -3.76
N PHE A 102 -1.14 -7.18 -3.19
CA PHE A 102 -0.02 -7.87 -3.85
C PHE A 102 -0.16 -9.41 -3.79
N GLU A 103 -0.80 -9.97 -2.77
CA GLU A 103 -1.10 -11.40 -2.69
C GLU A 103 -2.15 -11.84 -3.72
N GLN A 104 -3.21 -11.05 -3.90
CA GLN A 104 -4.20 -11.29 -4.96
C GLN A 104 -3.55 -11.21 -6.34
N PHE A 105 -2.65 -10.24 -6.55
CA PHE A 105 -1.89 -10.10 -7.78
C PHE A 105 -1.06 -11.36 -8.10
N LEU A 106 -0.35 -11.91 -7.10
CA LEU A 106 0.45 -13.12 -7.27
C LEU A 106 -0.40 -14.36 -7.58
N THR A 107 -1.59 -14.44 -6.98
CA THR A 107 -2.53 -15.54 -7.20
C THR A 107 -3.13 -15.49 -8.61
N ALA A 108 -3.56 -14.32 -9.07
CA ALA A 108 -4.14 -14.14 -10.41
C ALA A 108 -3.14 -14.35 -11.56
N SER A 109 -1.84 -14.26 -11.26
CA SER A 109 -0.75 -14.42 -12.23
C SER A 109 -0.21 -15.85 -12.31
N SER A 110 -0.72 -16.79 -11.50
CA SER A 110 -0.27 -18.19 -11.42
C SER A 110 -1.20 -19.11 -12.19
#